data_AF-A0A919S0N8-F1
#
_entry.id   AF-A0A919S0N8-F1
#
_cell.length_a   1.000
_cell.length_b   1.000
_cell.length_c   1.000
_cell.angle_alpha   90.00
_cell.angle_beta   90.00
_cell.angle_gamma   90.00
#
_symmetry.space_group_name_H-M   'P 1'
#
loop_
_entity.id
_entity.type
_entity.pdbx_description
1 polymer ?
#
loop_
_entity_poly.entity_id
_entity_poly.type
_entity_poly.pdbx_seq_one_letter_code
_entity_poly.pdbx_strand_id
1 'polypeptide(L)'
;MRGAKGLATAVRTPDGEIEVTFQNTAPLTKKYKILGMPVLRGFVALVDSLIEGVRALNYSASFFEEDDEPSKFEEFLEKMFGKKSNDILMGITFMISFIFAIGLFVAFPTGVTSVFKNVGLGVIGLNIVEGIIRVSILLLYMYLIGKMEDIHRLYQYHGAEHKTIFCYENELELTVDNVKKFKRFHPRCGTNFMFLVMLVGIFAFSFTGWNSLLERVASRIVLLPLVSGLTYELIKWVGMSDSLLSRLIAVPGLKLQELTTREPDDKQIEVAIKALKTAEGIKDEEKTIGELLEEGNKRLKESGIDSYVLDCQLLLGKVLKRDKLYIITHREEKIGKYNIEEFYSLVEKREKKMPLKYILQTCEFMGLELYIKEGVLIPRPDTEILVESVLEKIEEEKEVEVCDLCCGSGAIGLSIAYYRKNSKVDLIDIAEDPRIVTCKNISRFSLEERAEFIQSDLLKEVIKMQKRYDIIVSNPPYIRNDVIPTLMEDVREYEPHLALSGGEDGLNFYRRIIEESKLVLKVNGILAFEIGYDQGVDVQNLMLEKGFINVKIIKDLAYLDRVVIGELKVD
;
A
#
# COMPACT_ATOMS: atom_id res chain seq x y z
N MET A 1 21.82 8.96 -0.29
CA MET A 1 21.92 9.86 -1.47
C MET A 1 22.45 11.22 -1.03
N ARG A 2 23.26 11.88 -1.86
CA ARG A 2 23.80 13.22 -1.60
C ARG A 2 23.21 14.20 -2.60
N GLY A 3 22.60 15.28 -2.11
CA GLY A 3 21.93 16.29 -2.92
C GLY A 3 22.39 17.72 -2.61
N ALA A 4 21.68 18.72 -3.14
CA ALA A 4 22.05 20.12 -2.95
C ALA A 4 21.94 20.61 -1.49
N LYS A 5 21.02 20.04 -0.70
CA LYS A 5 20.79 20.45 0.70
C LYS A 5 21.63 19.65 1.69
N GLY A 6 21.98 18.40 1.38
CA GLY A 6 22.77 17.57 2.27
C GLY A 6 22.80 16.10 1.89
N LEU A 7 23.18 15.27 2.85
CA LEU A 7 23.19 13.82 2.73
C LEU A 7 21.94 13.25 3.40
N ALA A 8 21.18 12.42 2.69
CA ALA A 8 20.04 11.70 3.23
C ALA A 8 20.25 10.19 3.12
N THR A 9 19.96 9.46 4.20
CA THR A 9 19.94 7.99 4.25
C THR A 9 18.53 7.57 4.60
N ALA A 10 17.89 6.80 3.73
CA ALA A 10 16.54 6.27 3.94
C ALA A 10 16.60 4.74 4.09
N VAL A 11 15.85 4.21 5.06
CA VAL A 11 15.77 2.78 5.37
C VAL A 11 14.30 2.43 5.53
N ARG A 12 13.87 1.31 4.94
CA ARG A 12 12.54 0.77 5.20
C ARG A 12 12.59 -0.11 6.44
N THR A 13 11.78 0.21 7.45
CA THR A 13 11.70 -0.53 8.71
C THR A 13 10.92 -1.85 8.53
N PRO A 14 11.03 -2.81 9.48
CA PRO A 14 10.22 -4.03 9.47
C PRO A 14 8.70 -3.77 9.44
N ASP A 15 8.26 -2.66 10.06
CA ASP A 15 6.85 -2.23 10.07
C ASP A 15 6.35 -1.67 8.72
N GLY A 16 7.26 -1.52 7.74
CA GLY A 16 6.97 -1.09 6.38
C GLY A 16 7.09 0.40 6.13
N GLU A 17 7.33 1.21 7.17
CA GLU A 17 7.57 2.66 7.07
C GLU A 17 8.98 2.98 6.55
N ILE A 18 9.19 4.19 6.02
CA ILE A 18 10.49 4.64 5.52
C ILE A 18 11.04 5.71 6.46
N GLU A 19 12.02 5.31 7.26
CA GLU A 19 12.78 6.19 8.15
C GLU A 19 13.89 6.89 7.38
N VAL A 20 14.09 8.19 7.64
CA VAL A 20 15.08 9.01 6.92
C VAL A 20 15.90 9.86 7.88
N THR A 21 17.22 9.68 7.81
CA THR A 21 18.16 10.59 8.47
C THR A 21 18.72 11.60 7.46
N PHE A 22 18.69 12.87 7.83
CA PHE A 22 19.27 13.97 7.04
C PHE A 22 20.44 14.61 7.79
N GLN A 23 21.57 14.75 7.11
CA GLN A 23 22.76 15.43 7.61
C GLN A 23 23.11 16.62 6.73
N ASN A 24 23.17 17.79 7.34
CA ASN A 24 23.66 19.01 6.70
C ASN A 24 25.19 19.02 6.72
N THR A 25 25.81 18.19 5.88
CA THR A 25 27.27 18.03 5.81
C THR A 25 27.86 18.74 4.60
N ALA A 26 28.66 19.77 4.85
CA ALA A 26 29.52 20.36 3.84
C ALA A 26 30.72 19.42 3.57
N PRO A 27 31.10 19.16 2.30
CA PRO A 27 32.28 18.34 1.98
C PRO A 27 33.55 18.83 2.67
N LEU A 28 34.39 17.91 3.14
CA LEU A 28 35.69 18.23 3.78
C LEU A 28 36.58 19.16 2.94
N THR A 29 36.49 19.05 1.61
CA THR A 29 37.18 19.88 0.62
C THR A 29 36.71 21.35 0.60
N LYS A 30 35.46 21.62 1.03
CA LYS A 30 34.95 22.99 1.23
C LYS A 30 35.29 23.53 2.62
N LYS A 31 35.45 22.65 3.61
CA LYS A 31 35.79 23.00 5.01
C LYS A 31 37.26 23.43 5.17
N TYR A 32 38.18 22.78 4.45
CA TYR A 32 39.61 23.10 4.48
C TYR A 32 40.15 23.36 3.07
N LYS A 33 40.59 24.60 2.79
CA LYS A 33 41.05 25.02 1.44
C LYS A 33 42.17 24.16 0.85
N ILE A 34 43.11 23.70 1.68
CA ILE A 34 44.25 22.86 1.25
C ILE A 34 43.76 21.51 0.72
N LEU A 35 42.72 20.93 1.33
CA LEU A 35 42.11 19.67 0.90
C LEU A 35 41.34 19.80 -0.42
N GLY A 36 41.11 21.01 -0.92
CA GLY A 36 40.45 21.30 -2.19
C GLY A 36 41.39 21.36 -3.40
N MET A 37 42.72 21.23 -3.20
CA MET A 37 43.70 21.26 -4.30
C MET A 37 43.48 20.09 -5.29
N PRO A 38 43.75 20.29 -6.60
CA PRO A 38 43.68 19.22 -7.59
C PRO A 38 44.48 17.99 -7.16
N VAL A 39 44.03 16.79 -7.54
CA VAL A 39 44.58 15.49 -7.09
C VAL A 39 44.30 15.20 -5.61
N LEU A 40 44.71 16.07 -4.67
CA LEU A 40 44.50 15.84 -3.23
C LEU A 40 43.01 15.73 -2.88
N ARG A 41 42.17 16.58 -3.50
CA ARG A 41 40.71 16.56 -3.30
C ARG A 41 40.06 15.23 -3.68
N GLY A 42 40.62 14.52 -4.67
CA GLY A 42 40.06 13.25 -5.12
C GLY A 42 40.25 12.15 -4.10
N PHE A 43 41.44 12.08 -3.49
CA PHE A 43 41.70 11.17 -2.38
C PHE A 43 40.83 11.52 -1.15
N VAL A 44 40.70 12.81 -0.81
CA VAL A 44 39.84 13.25 0.30
C VAL A 44 38.37 12.91 0.06
N ALA A 45 37.87 13.10 -1.17
CA ALA A 45 36.49 12.75 -1.54
C ALA A 45 36.22 11.23 -1.45
N LEU A 46 37.21 10.41 -1.81
CA LEU A 46 37.14 8.95 -1.66
C LEU A 46 37.03 8.56 -0.18
N VAL A 47 37.88 9.13 0.68
CA VAL A 47 37.84 8.87 2.13
C VAL A 47 36.53 9.35 2.75
N ASP A 48 36.05 10.55 2.39
CA ASP A 48 34.75 11.08 2.83
C ASP A 48 33.60 10.12 2.46
N SER A 49 33.58 9.65 1.21
CA SER A 49 32.56 8.72 0.72
C SER A 49 32.61 7.36 1.41
N LEU A 50 33.81 6.85 1.72
CA LEU A 50 34.00 5.60 2.47
C LEU A 50 33.45 5.72 3.90
N ILE A 51 33.78 6.81 4.60
CA ILE A 51 33.32 7.05 5.97
C ILE A 51 31.79 7.16 6.00
N GLU A 52 31.20 7.94 5.09
CA GLU A 52 29.74 8.08 5.02
C GLU A 52 29.05 6.79 4.59
N GLY A 53 29.66 6.00 3.70
CA GLY A 53 29.16 4.68 3.33
C GLY A 53 29.10 3.72 4.53
N VAL A 54 30.17 3.66 5.34
CA VAL A 54 30.20 2.84 6.56
C VAL A 54 29.16 3.32 7.58
N ARG A 55 29.01 4.64 7.76
CA ARG A 55 27.98 5.20 8.64
C ARG A 55 26.57 4.83 8.19
N ALA A 56 26.29 4.90 6.89
CA ALA A 56 24.99 4.54 6.33
C ALA A 56 24.69 3.04 6.50
N LEU A 57 25.69 2.17 6.33
CA LEU A 57 25.56 0.74 6.58
C LEU A 57 25.25 0.45 8.05
N ASN A 58 26.00 1.06 8.97
CA ASN A 58 25.77 0.89 10.40
C ASN A 58 24.39 1.40 10.82
N TYR A 59 23.94 2.53 10.27
CA TYR A 59 22.60 3.05 10.49
C TYR A 59 21.52 2.12 9.96
N SER A 60 21.72 1.50 8.78
CA SER A 60 20.75 0.50 8.29
C SER A 60 20.72 -0.74 9.18
N ALA A 61 21.87 -1.21 9.66
CA ALA A 61 21.97 -2.40 10.50
C ALA A 61 21.25 -2.24 11.85
N SER A 62 21.22 -1.03 12.43
CA SER A 62 20.52 -0.80 13.71
C SER A 62 19.00 -0.97 13.67
N PHE A 63 18.38 -1.05 12.47
CA PHE A 63 16.94 -1.35 12.33
C PHE A 63 16.64 -2.84 12.18
N PHE A 64 17.67 -3.67 12.04
CA PHE A 64 17.57 -5.10 11.78
C PHE A 64 18.46 -5.88 12.76
N GLU A 65 18.54 -5.45 14.02
CA GLU A 65 19.21 -6.24 15.07
C GLU A 65 18.56 -7.64 15.10
N GLU A 66 19.30 -8.64 14.62
CA GLU A 66 18.95 -10.05 14.74
C GLU A 66 19.23 -10.46 16.20
N ASP A 67 18.25 -11.07 16.87
CA ASP A 67 18.37 -11.67 18.21
C ASP A 67 19.25 -12.95 18.16
N ASP A 68 20.45 -12.85 17.58
CA ASP A 68 21.41 -13.94 17.53
C ASP A 68 22.16 -14.06 18.87
N GLU A 69 22.34 -15.31 19.35
CA GLU A 69 23.14 -15.56 20.53
C GLU A 69 24.61 -15.12 20.30
N PRO A 70 25.20 -14.33 21.21
CA PRO A 70 26.56 -13.83 21.04
C PRO A 70 27.55 -14.99 20.99
N SER A 71 28.47 -14.93 20.02
CA SER A 71 29.54 -15.90 19.89
C SER A 71 30.47 -15.91 21.12
N LYS A 72 31.16 -17.03 21.38
CA LYS A 72 32.15 -17.14 22.48
C LYS A 72 33.24 -16.05 22.44
N PHE A 73 33.51 -15.49 21.26
CA PHE A 73 34.47 -14.39 21.08
C PHE A 73 33.84 -13.03 21.45
N GLU A 74 32.58 -12.80 21.10
CA GLU A 74 31.82 -11.61 21.51
C GLU A 74 31.63 -11.56 23.02
N GLU A 75 31.25 -12.67 23.66
CA GLU A 75 31.16 -12.74 25.13
C GLU A 75 32.51 -12.43 25.81
N PHE A 76 33.63 -12.86 25.22
CA PHE A 76 34.97 -12.58 25.72
C PHE A 76 35.31 -11.09 25.59
N LEU A 77 35.00 -10.46 24.45
CA LEU A 77 35.23 -9.04 24.24
C LEU A 77 34.33 -8.17 25.13
N GLU A 78 33.08 -8.57 25.33
CA GLU A 78 32.16 -7.89 26.23
C GLU A 78 32.63 -7.96 27.69
N LYS A 79 33.15 -9.12 28.12
CA LYS A 79 33.76 -9.29 29.46
C LYS A 79 35.01 -8.43 29.67
N MET A 80 35.82 -8.19 28.64
CA MET A 80 37.05 -7.37 28.77
C MET A 80 36.84 -5.86 28.58
N PHE A 81 35.92 -5.45 27.69
CA PHE A 81 35.81 -4.05 27.24
C PHE A 81 34.42 -3.44 27.41
N GLY A 82 33.44 -4.19 27.93
CA GLY A 82 32.07 -3.71 28.20
C GLY A 82 31.42 -3.07 26.98
N LYS A 83 30.79 -1.91 27.15
CA LYS A 83 30.05 -1.17 26.10
C LYS A 83 30.86 -0.78 24.86
N LYS A 84 32.18 -0.94 24.84
CA LYS A 84 33.05 -0.68 23.68
C LYS A 84 33.37 -1.94 22.86
N SER A 85 32.82 -3.10 23.24
CA SER A 85 33.05 -4.38 22.55
C SER A 85 32.69 -4.30 21.06
N ASN A 86 31.51 -3.77 20.72
CA ASN A 86 31.04 -3.67 19.33
C ASN A 86 31.93 -2.78 18.47
N ASP A 87 32.40 -1.65 18.99
CA ASP A 87 33.34 -0.76 18.28
C ASP A 87 34.68 -1.45 18.01
N ILE A 88 35.19 -2.22 18.98
CA ILE A 88 36.43 -2.99 18.85
C ILE A 88 36.26 -4.14 17.85
N LEU A 89 35.14 -4.88 17.92
CA LEU A 89 34.81 -5.96 17.02
C LEU A 89 34.70 -5.47 15.57
N MET A 90 33.99 -4.36 15.35
CA MET A 90 33.95 -3.69 14.05
C MET A 90 35.37 -3.32 13.61
N GLY A 91 36.18 -2.71 14.49
CA GLY A 91 37.57 -2.36 14.19
C GLY A 91 38.43 -3.55 13.75
N ILE A 92 38.32 -4.69 14.43
CA ILE A 92 39.01 -5.93 14.08
C ILE A 92 38.53 -6.45 12.72
N THR A 93 37.21 -6.48 12.50
CA THR A 93 36.60 -6.95 11.24
C THR A 93 37.04 -6.09 10.06
N PHE A 94 37.08 -4.77 10.24
CA PHE A 94 37.62 -3.84 9.25
C PHE A 94 39.10 -4.11 8.97
N MET A 95 39.92 -4.33 9.99
CA MET A 95 41.35 -4.62 9.82
C MET A 95 41.56 -5.92 9.04
N ILE A 96 40.85 -7.00 9.39
CA ILE A 96 40.93 -8.28 8.67
C ILE A 96 40.50 -8.12 7.22
N SER A 97 39.36 -7.45 6.99
CA SER A 97 38.85 -7.17 5.63
C SER A 97 39.83 -6.33 4.81
N PHE A 98 40.50 -5.38 5.43
CA PHE A 98 41.50 -4.53 4.78
C PHE A 98 42.78 -5.32 4.43
N ILE A 99 43.27 -6.17 5.32
CA ILE A 99 44.40 -7.07 5.05
C ILE A 99 44.06 -8.03 3.92
N PHE A 100 42.86 -8.61 3.94
CA PHE A 100 42.37 -9.47 2.87
C PHE A 100 42.30 -8.73 1.53
N ALA A 101 41.79 -7.49 1.51
CA ALA A 101 41.73 -6.66 0.31
C ALA A 101 43.13 -6.34 -0.25
N ILE A 102 44.09 -5.98 0.60
CA ILE A 102 45.49 -5.78 0.17
C ILE A 102 46.06 -7.10 -0.37
N GLY A 103 45.82 -8.21 0.32
CA GLY A 103 46.24 -9.54 -0.12
C GLY A 103 45.73 -9.88 -1.51
N LEU A 104 44.42 -9.76 -1.73
CA LEU A 104 43.73 -10.16 -2.95
C LEU A 104 43.97 -9.20 -4.13
N PHE A 105 43.93 -7.89 -3.90
CA PHE A 105 43.96 -6.89 -5.00
C PHE A 105 45.33 -6.27 -5.26
N VAL A 106 46.26 -6.36 -4.29
CA VAL A 106 47.61 -5.79 -4.40
C VAL A 106 48.66 -6.91 -4.44
N ALA A 107 48.74 -7.74 -3.40
CA ALA A 107 49.81 -8.73 -3.28
C ALA A 107 49.66 -9.89 -4.28
N PHE A 108 48.46 -10.44 -4.44
CA PHE A 108 48.21 -11.61 -5.30
C PHE A 108 48.50 -11.34 -6.79
N PRO A 109 48.01 -10.25 -7.43
CA PRO A 109 48.38 -9.94 -8.83
C PRO A 109 49.89 -9.77 -9.01
N THR A 110 50.54 -9.13 -8.03
CA THR A 110 52.00 -8.93 -8.01
C THR A 110 52.77 -10.26 -7.88
N GLY A 111 52.25 -11.18 -7.09
CA GLY A 111 52.82 -12.53 -6.92
C GLY A 111 52.71 -13.33 -8.22
N VAL A 112 51.51 -13.42 -8.79
CA VAL A 112 51.24 -14.17 -10.03
C VAL A 112 52.10 -13.65 -11.19
N THR A 113 52.21 -12.34 -11.35
CA THR A 113 53.02 -11.73 -12.43
C THR A 113 54.51 -11.97 -12.28
N SER A 114 54.99 -12.23 -11.07
CA SER A 114 56.40 -12.56 -10.83
C SER A 114 56.79 -13.91 -11.46
N VAL A 115 55.84 -14.81 -11.67
CA VAL A 115 56.05 -16.08 -12.39
C VAL A 115 56.33 -15.84 -13.88
N PHE A 116 55.73 -14.80 -14.46
CA PHE A 116 55.92 -14.41 -15.87
C PHE A 116 57.25 -13.67 -16.14
N LYS A 117 58.05 -13.39 -15.10
CA LYS A 117 59.36 -12.73 -15.24
C LYS A 117 60.32 -13.52 -16.13
N ASN A 118 60.21 -14.85 -16.13
CA ASN A 118 61.08 -15.74 -16.91
C ASN A 118 60.68 -15.86 -18.39
N VAL A 119 59.60 -15.18 -18.82
CA VAL A 119 59.06 -15.23 -20.19
C VAL A 119 59.73 -14.18 -21.11
N GLY A 120 60.69 -13.41 -20.61
CA GLY A 120 61.44 -12.43 -21.41
C GLY A 120 60.68 -11.12 -21.69
N LEU A 121 59.59 -10.85 -20.98
CA LEU A 121 58.86 -9.59 -21.07
C LEU A 121 59.66 -8.45 -20.43
N GLY A 122 59.75 -7.31 -21.12
CA GLY A 122 60.29 -6.09 -20.54
C GLY A 122 59.42 -5.55 -19.40
N VAL A 123 59.96 -4.60 -18.63
CA VAL A 123 59.30 -4.00 -17.46
C VAL A 123 57.87 -3.48 -17.77
N ILE A 124 57.69 -2.84 -18.92
CA ILE A 124 56.39 -2.33 -19.37
C ILE A 124 55.41 -3.49 -19.65
N GLY A 125 55.89 -4.56 -20.29
CA GLY A 125 55.07 -5.74 -20.58
C GLY A 125 54.59 -6.45 -19.31
N LEU A 126 55.47 -6.57 -18.31
CA LEU A 126 55.12 -7.15 -17.01
C LEU A 126 54.07 -6.30 -16.25
N ASN A 127 54.17 -4.97 -16.31
CA ASN A 127 53.19 -4.06 -15.71
C ASN A 127 51.81 -4.14 -16.40
N ILE A 128 51.77 -4.32 -17.72
CA ILE A 128 50.52 -4.54 -18.46
C ILE A 128 49.87 -5.87 -18.06
N VAL A 129 50.66 -6.95 -17.99
CA VAL A 129 50.16 -8.27 -17.56
C VAL A 129 49.60 -8.20 -16.13
N GLU A 130 50.28 -7.49 -15.22
CA GLU A 130 49.75 -7.24 -13.87
C GLU A 130 48.43 -6.48 -13.89
N GLY A 131 48.32 -5.44 -14.73
CA GLY A 131 47.09 -4.71 -14.96
C GLY A 131 45.93 -5.61 -15.38
N ILE A 132 46.15 -6.46 -16.38
CA ILE A 132 45.13 -7.39 -16.90
C ILE A 132 44.71 -8.40 -15.84
N ILE A 133 45.66 -8.98 -15.10
CA ILE A 133 45.36 -9.93 -14.02
C ILE A 133 44.55 -9.24 -12.92
N ARG A 134 44.92 -8.02 -12.52
CA ARG A 134 44.17 -7.25 -11.51
C ARG A 134 42.74 -6.96 -11.95
N VAL A 135 42.55 -6.51 -13.19
CA VAL A 135 41.20 -6.27 -13.75
C VAL A 135 40.39 -7.56 -13.77
N SER A 136 40.99 -8.67 -14.20
CA SER A 136 40.32 -9.97 -14.25
C SER A 136 39.88 -10.45 -12.88
N ILE A 137 40.74 -10.32 -11.86
CA ILE A 137 40.42 -10.65 -10.46
C ILE A 137 39.27 -9.78 -9.95
N LEU A 138 39.30 -8.47 -10.22
CA LEU A 138 38.24 -7.57 -9.79
C LEU A 138 36.90 -7.94 -10.42
N LEU A 139 36.86 -8.15 -11.73
CA LEU A 139 35.62 -8.51 -12.43
C LEU A 139 35.08 -9.86 -11.93
N LEU A 140 35.96 -10.85 -11.74
CA LEU A 140 35.58 -12.15 -11.18
C LEU A 140 35.03 -12.00 -9.76
N TYR A 141 35.72 -11.25 -8.90
CA TYR A 141 35.29 -11.00 -7.53
C TYR A 141 33.91 -10.34 -7.50
N MET A 142 33.69 -9.28 -8.28
CA MET A 142 32.40 -8.58 -8.38
C MET A 142 31.28 -9.50 -8.88
N TYR A 143 31.58 -10.34 -9.87
CA TYR A 143 30.63 -11.32 -10.36
C TYR A 143 30.26 -12.38 -9.29
N LEU A 144 31.24 -12.86 -8.52
CA LEU A 144 31.00 -13.86 -7.47
C LEU A 144 30.20 -13.29 -6.31
N ILE A 145 30.59 -12.13 -5.76
CA ILE A 145 29.86 -11.52 -4.64
C ILE A 145 28.46 -11.07 -5.05
N GLY A 146 28.27 -10.67 -6.32
CA GLY A 146 26.96 -10.28 -6.84
C GLY A 146 25.93 -11.40 -6.93
N LYS A 147 26.33 -12.65 -6.62
CA LYS A 147 25.43 -13.80 -6.46
C LYS A 147 24.93 -13.99 -5.02
N MET A 148 25.56 -13.34 -4.05
CA MET A 148 25.08 -13.34 -2.66
C MET A 148 23.82 -12.48 -2.56
N GLU A 149 22.82 -12.93 -1.80
CA GLU A 149 21.51 -12.28 -1.72
C GLU A 149 21.59 -10.82 -1.24
N ASP A 150 22.39 -10.56 -0.19
CA ASP A 150 22.56 -9.22 0.36
C ASP A 150 23.18 -8.23 -0.64
N ILE A 151 24.21 -8.69 -1.37
CA ILE A 151 24.88 -7.88 -2.39
C ILE A 151 23.98 -7.70 -3.61
N HIS A 152 23.19 -8.71 -3.95
CA HIS A 152 22.19 -8.59 -5.00
C HIS A 152 21.17 -7.50 -4.65
N ARG A 153 20.66 -7.50 -3.42
CA ARG A 153 19.74 -6.49 -2.89
C ARG A 153 20.37 -5.10 -2.86
N LEU A 154 21.63 -4.99 -2.45
CA LEU A 154 22.40 -3.75 -2.52
C LEU A 154 22.48 -3.20 -3.95
N TYR A 155 22.74 -4.07 -4.94
CA TYR A 155 22.77 -3.68 -6.35
C TYR A 155 21.39 -3.27 -6.90
N GLN A 156 20.29 -3.78 -6.34
CA GLN A 156 18.95 -3.29 -6.68
C GLN A 156 18.73 -1.88 -6.15
N TYR A 157 19.05 -1.60 -4.89
CA TYR A 157 18.97 -0.23 -4.34
C TYR A 157 19.84 0.77 -5.11
N HIS A 158 21.01 0.34 -5.57
CA HIS A 158 21.85 1.15 -6.46
C HIS A 158 21.19 1.39 -7.83
N GLY A 159 20.50 0.39 -8.38
CA GLY A 159 19.67 0.56 -9.58
C GLY A 159 18.52 1.55 -9.36
N ALA A 160 17.85 1.49 -8.22
CA ALA A 160 16.80 2.44 -7.82
C ALA A 160 17.35 3.86 -7.72
N GLU A 161 18.53 4.04 -7.12
CA GLU A 161 19.22 5.33 -7.04
C GLU A 161 19.40 5.96 -8.43
N HIS A 162 19.97 5.21 -9.37
CA HIS A 162 20.22 5.69 -10.73
C HIS A 162 18.94 6.08 -11.47
N LYS A 163 17.90 5.25 -11.38
CA LYS A 163 16.63 5.54 -12.03
C LYS A 163 15.98 6.80 -11.44
N THR A 164 16.02 6.95 -10.11
CA THR A 164 15.46 8.12 -9.41
C THR A 164 16.22 9.39 -9.78
N ILE A 165 17.55 9.35 -9.86
CA ILE A 165 18.37 10.48 -10.31
C ILE A 165 18.04 10.85 -11.76
N PHE A 166 17.93 9.87 -12.68
CA PHE A 166 17.54 10.17 -14.06
C PHE A 166 16.17 10.82 -14.15
N CYS A 167 15.19 10.35 -13.38
CA CYS A 167 13.86 10.96 -13.32
C CYS A 167 13.92 12.42 -12.88
N TYR A 168 14.70 12.69 -11.83
CA TYR A 168 14.92 14.04 -11.31
C TYR A 168 15.62 14.95 -12.33
N GLU A 169 16.65 14.45 -13.01
CA GLU A 169 17.41 15.20 -14.02
C GLU A 169 16.62 15.50 -15.29
N ASN A 170 15.57 14.72 -15.58
CA ASN A 170 14.61 14.98 -16.65
C ASN A 170 13.41 15.83 -16.18
N GLU A 171 13.48 16.39 -14.96
CA GLU A 171 12.46 17.29 -14.40
C GLU A 171 11.05 16.66 -14.34
N LEU A 172 10.96 15.33 -14.25
CA LEU A 172 9.70 14.62 -14.07
C LEU A 172 9.36 14.46 -12.58
N GLU A 173 8.07 14.39 -12.27
CA GLU A 173 7.61 14.14 -10.91
C GLU A 173 8.14 12.79 -10.40
N LEU A 174 8.72 12.82 -9.18
CA LEU A 174 9.31 11.67 -8.51
C LEU A 174 8.23 10.70 -7.98
N THR A 175 7.62 9.97 -8.90
CA THR A 175 6.68 8.87 -8.65
C THR A 175 7.30 7.53 -9.08
N VAL A 176 6.83 6.42 -8.49
CA VAL A 176 7.32 5.07 -8.82
C VAL A 176 7.18 4.79 -10.32
N ASP A 177 6.03 5.15 -10.91
CA ASP A 177 5.74 4.91 -12.32
C ASP A 177 6.63 5.71 -13.28
N ASN A 178 7.01 6.93 -12.91
CA ASN A 178 7.94 7.72 -13.71
C ASN A 178 9.37 7.19 -13.57
N VAL A 179 9.81 6.87 -12.35
CA VAL A 179 11.16 6.37 -12.09
C VAL A 179 11.42 5.04 -12.82
N LYS A 180 10.44 4.12 -12.84
CA LYS A 180 10.57 2.81 -13.52
C LYS A 180 11.00 2.88 -14.98
N LYS A 181 10.58 3.94 -15.69
CA LYS A 181 10.82 4.13 -17.13
C LYS A 181 12.30 4.39 -17.46
N PHE A 182 13.10 4.82 -16.48
CA PHE A 182 14.50 5.16 -16.68
C PHE A 182 15.43 3.96 -16.61
N LYS A 183 16.62 4.10 -17.20
CA LYS A 183 17.66 3.07 -17.21
C LYS A 183 18.44 3.11 -15.90
N ARG A 184 18.93 1.95 -15.47
CA ARG A 184 19.83 1.82 -14.30
C ARG A 184 21.30 2.12 -14.59
N PHE A 185 21.65 2.56 -15.80
CA PHE A 185 23.04 2.81 -16.20
C PHE A 185 23.34 4.30 -16.29
N HIS A 186 23.98 4.85 -15.26
CA HIS A 186 24.20 6.29 -15.11
C HIS A 186 25.68 6.67 -15.32
N PRO A 187 26.01 7.64 -16.19
CA PRO A 187 27.40 7.98 -16.53
C PRO A 187 28.20 8.61 -15.38
N ARG A 188 27.51 9.17 -14.37
CA ARG A 188 28.14 9.81 -13.20
C ARG A 188 28.33 8.87 -12.00
N CYS A 189 28.09 7.57 -12.17
CA CYS A 189 28.23 6.58 -11.09
C CYS A 189 29.70 6.38 -10.67
N GLY A 190 29.93 6.16 -9.37
CA GLY A 190 31.24 5.81 -8.80
C GLY A 190 31.82 4.47 -9.28
N THR A 191 31.06 3.62 -9.96
CA THR A 191 31.60 2.38 -10.57
C THR A 191 32.55 2.67 -11.73
N ASN A 192 32.33 3.78 -12.43
CA ASN A 192 33.30 4.32 -13.39
C ASN A 192 34.61 4.72 -12.70
N PHE A 193 34.55 5.13 -11.43
CA PHE A 193 35.74 5.41 -10.61
C PHE A 193 36.60 4.17 -10.40
N MET A 194 36.01 3.04 -10.01
CA MET A 194 36.78 1.81 -9.79
C MET A 194 37.54 1.36 -11.05
N PHE A 195 36.89 1.43 -12.22
CA PHE A 195 37.53 1.08 -13.49
C PHE A 195 38.66 2.05 -13.86
N LEU A 196 38.42 3.36 -13.73
CA LEU A 196 39.42 4.37 -14.07
C LEU A 196 40.61 4.36 -13.11
N VAL A 197 40.39 4.03 -11.83
CA VAL A 197 41.49 3.82 -10.86
C VAL A 197 42.40 2.71 -11.32
N MET A 198 41.87 1.64 -11.93
CA MET A 198 42.70 0.56 -12.47
C MET A 198 43.51 1.03 -13.68
N LEU A 199 42.90 1.75 -14.64
CA LEU A 199 43.62 2.25 -15.82
C LEU A 199 44.71 3.26 -15.45
N VAL A 200 44.37 4.24 -14.61
CA VAL A 200 45.32 5.22 -14.09
C VAL A 200 46.39 4.53 -13.25
N GLY A 201 46.03 3.49 -12.51
CA GLY A 201 46.95 2.65 -11.76
C GLY A 201 47.97 1.94 -12.65
N ILE A 202 47.55 1.31 -13.76
CA ILE A 202 48.47 0.67 -14.72
C ILE A 202 49.50 1.68 -15.23
N PHE A 203 49.04 2.88 -15.59
CA PHE A 203 49.93 3.96 -16.03
C PHE A 203 50.86 4.45 -14.92
N ALA A 204 50.33 4.76 -13.73
CA ALA A 204 51.13 5.28 -12.60
C ALA A 204 52.18 4.26 -12.13
N PHE A 205 51.82 2.99 -12.05
CA PHE A 205 52.75 1.92 -11.65
C PHE A 205 53.73 1.55 -12.76
N SER A 206 53.49 1.93 -14.02
CA SER A 206 54.45 1.70 -15.11
C SER A 206 55.80 2.39 -14.88
N PHE A 207 55.80 3.48 -14.11
CA PHE A 207 56.99 4.24 -13.71
C PHE A 207 57.70 3.67 -12.47
N THR A 208 57.18 2.59 -11.88
CA THR A 208 57.78 1.92 -10.71
C THR A 208 58.65 0.73 -11.13
N GLY A 209 59.77 0.54 -10.43
CA GLY A 209 60.74 -0.52 -10.73
C GLY A 209 60.32 -1.92 -10.24
N TRP A 210 60.94 -2.96 -10.81
CA TRP A 210 60.70 -4.36 -10.46
C TRP A 210 61.70 -4.91 -9.45
N ASN A 211 61.71 -4.30 -8.25
CA ASN A 211 62.54 -4.71 -7.12
C ASN A 211 61.85 -5.83 -6.29
N SER A 212 62.05 -5.87 -4.96
CA SER A 212 61.44 -6.88 -4.09
C SER A 212 59.90 -6.84 -4.10
N LEU A 213 59.24 -7.95 -3.75
CA LEU A 213 57.77 -8.01 -3.66
C LEU A 213 57.23 -7.00 -2.64
N LEU A 214 57.94 -6.79 -1.53
CA LEU A 214 57.55 -5.87 -0.47
C LEU A 214 57.65 -4.41 -0.91
N GLU A 215 58.73 -4.02 -1.61
CA GLU A 215 58.84 -2.67 -2.20
C GLU A 215 57.73 -2.39 -3.20
N ARG A 216 57.37 -3.39 -4.02
CA ARG A 216 56.29 -3.26 -5.00
C ARG A 216 54.93 -3.05 -4.32
N VAL A 217 54.61 -3.83 -3.29
CA VAL A 217 53.38 -3.64 -2.48
C VAL A 217 53.39 -2.26 -1.80
N ALA A 218 54.51 -1.87 -1.18
CA ALA A 218 54.64 -0.57 -0.51
C ALA A 218 54.45 0.60 -1.50
N SER A 219 55.05 0.53 -2.69
CA SER A 219 54.91 1.57 -3.72
C SER A 219 53.46 1.78 -4.14
N ARG A 220 52.65 0.71 -4.19
CA ARG A 220 51.23 0.78 -4.57
C ARG A 220 50.37 1.41 -3.50
N ILE A 221 50.68 1.16 -2.23
CA ILE A 221 50.00 1.79 -1.09
C ILE A 221 50.33 3.29 -1.05
N VAL A 222 51.61 3.66 -1.20
CA VAL A 222 52.06 5.05 -1.15
C VAL A 222 51.51 5.88 -2.31
N LEU A 223 51.38 5.31 -3.50
CA LEU A 223 50.85 5.99 -4.69
C LEU A 223 49.32 6.02 -4.75
N LEU A 224 48.61 5.36 -3.84
CA LEU A 224 47.14 5.31 -3.85
C LEU A 224 46.47 6.70 -3.79
N PRO A 225 46.96 7.67 -2.98
CA PRO A 225 46.43 9.05 -3.02
C PRO A 225 46.61 9.72 -4.38
N LEU A 226 47.73 9.48 -5.07
CA LEU A 226 47.97 10.03 -6.41
C LEU A 226 47.03 9.41 -7.44
N VAL A 227 46.91 8.09 -7.45
CA VAL A 227 46.04 7.35 -8.40
C VAL A 227 44.57 7.74 -8.23
N SER A 228 44.07 7.74 -6.99
CA SER A 228 42.69 8.15 -6.69
C SER A 228 42.44 9.62 -7.02
N GLY A 229 43.41 10.49 -6.75
CA GLY A 229 43.37 11.90 -7.09
C GLY A 229 43.28 12.16 -8.59
N LEU A 230 44.18 11.57 -9.38
CA LEU A 230 44.17 11.68 -10.85
C LEU A 230 42.88 11.10 -11.45
N THR A 231 42.40 9.98 -10.90
CA THR A 231 41.15 9.35 -11.34
C THR A 231 39.94 10.25 -11.11
N TYR A 232 39.87 10.91 -9.95
CA TYR A 232 38.80 11.86 -9.64
C TYR A 232 38.77 13.02 -10.64
N GLU A 233 39.95 13.57 -11.00
CA GLU A 233 40.03 14.63 -12.01
C GLU A 233 39.56 14.14 -13.38
N LEU A 234 39.94 12.93 -13.77
CA LEU A 234 39.53 12.32 -15.03
C LEU A 234 38.00 12.15 -15.10
N ILE A 235 37.36 11.68 -14.02
CA ILE A 235 35.90 11.51 -13.94
C ILE A 235 35.18 12.84 -13.97
N LYS A 236 35.71 13.83 -13.25
CA LYS A 236 35.15 15.17 -13.27
C LYS A 236 35.21 15.75 -14.68
N TRP A 237 36.32 15.55 -15.40
CA TRP A 237 36.43 15.96 -16.80
C TRP A 237 35.46 15.21 -17.71
N VAL A 238 35.33 13.88 -17.57
CA VAL A 238 34.35 13.07 -18.32
C VAL A 238 32.92 13.53 -18.07
N GLY A 239 32.57 13.85 -16.82
CA GLY A 239 31.23 14.31 -16.44
C GLY A 239 30.88 15.73 -16.91
N MET A 240 31.87 16.54 -17.33
CA MET A 240 31.67 17.89 -17.83
C MET A 240 31.87 18.01 -19.36
N SER A 241 32.21 16.91 -20.05
CA SER A 241 32.58 16.92 -21.47
C SER A 241 31.70 15.99 -22.30
N ASP A 242 31.18 16.51 -23.42
CA ASP A 242 30.44 15.71 -24.43
C ASP A 242 31.32 15.17 -25.57
N SER A 243 32.64 15.28 -25.45
CA SER A 243 33.57 14.86 -26.50
C SER A 243 33.52 13.35 -26.80
N LEU A 244 33.91 12.97 -28.02
CA LEU A 244 34.01 11.55 -28.41
C LEU A 244 34.93 10.76 -27.48
N LEU A 245 36.00 11.41 -26.99
CA LEU A 245 36.96 10.82 -26.06
C LEU A 245 36.34 10.60 -24.66
N SER A 246 35.51 11.52 -24.16
CA SER A 246 34.83 11.32 -22.87
C SER A 246 33.86 10.14 -22.93
N ARG A 247 33.11 10.02 -24.04
CA ARG A 247 32.19 8.90 -24.28
C ARG A 247 32.92 7.57 -24.37
N LEU A 248 34.04 7.52 -25.09
CA LEU A 248 34.87 6.31 -25.21
C LEU A 248 35.39 5.85 -23.84
N ILE A 249 35.85 6.78 -23.00
CA ILE A 249 36.37 6.49 -21.65
C ILE A 249 35.24 6.05 -20.70
N ALA A 250 34.02 6.56 -20.86
CA ALA A 250 32.87 6.20 -20.01
C ALA A 250 32.25 4.82 -20.34
N VAL A 251 32.35 4.36 -21.60
CA VAL A 251 31.70 3.10 -22.06
C VAL A 251 32.08 1.87 -21.24
N PRO A 252 33.37 1.59 -20.94
CA PRO A 252 33.73 0.45 -20.10
C PRO A 252 33.14 0.54 -18.69
N GLY A 253 33.10 1.74 -18.10
CA GLY A 253 32.49 1.98 -16.80
C GLY A 253 30.98 1.78 -16.80
N LEU A 254 30.28 2.18 -17.87
CA LEU A 254 28.86 1.90 -18.07
C LEU A 254 28.59 0.40 -18.20
N LYS A 255 29.45 -0.35 -18.91
CA LYS A 255 29.31 -1.80 -19.03
C LYS A 255 29.50 -2.51 -17.70
N LEU A 256 30.40 -2.01 -16.85
CA LEU A 256 30.60 -2.54 -15.50
C LEU A 256 29.35 -2.43 -14.63
N GLN A 257 28.47 -1.47 -14.90
CA GLN A 257 27.21 -1.32 -14.17
C GLN A 257 26.25 -2.48 -14.39
N GLU A 258 26.43 -3.29 -15.44
CA GLU A 258 25.71 -4.56 -15.60
C GLU A 258 26.04 -5.55 -14.48
N LEU A 259 27.22 -5.44 -13.86
CA LEU A 259 27.63 -6.28 -12.73
C LEU A 259 27.24 -5.67 -11.38
N THR A 260 27.20 -4.34 -11.27
CA THR A 260 27.02 -3.63 -9.98
C THR A 260 25.65 -3.01 -9.76
N THR A 261 24.71 -3.24 -10.67
CA THR A 261 23.32 -2.83 -10.52
C THR A 261 22.41 -4.01 -10.80
N ARG A 262 21.18 -3.96 -10.29
CA ARG A 262 20.08 -4.89 -10.58
C ARG A 262 18.79 -4.09 -10.76
N GLU A 263 17.78 -4.70 -11.36
CA GLU A 263 16.47 -4.04 -11.48
C GLU A 263 15.81 -3.99 -10.09
N PRO A 264 15.41 -2.80 -9.62
CA PRO A 264 14.75 -2.65 -8.34
C PRO A 264 13.26 -2.98 -8.40
N ASP A 265 12.70 -3.34 -7.27
CA ASP A 265 11.26 -3.37 -7.05
C ASP A 265 10.70 -1.99 -6.66
N ASP A 266 9.37 -1.89 -6.60
CA ASP A 266 8.63 -0.67 -6.28
C ASP A 266 8.99 -0.14 -4.89
N LYS A 267 9.17 -1.04 -3.91
CA LYS A 267 9.48 -0.69 -2.53
C LYS A 267 10.86 -0.06 -2.42
N GLN A 268 11.83 -0.54 -3.20
CA GLN A 268 13.18 0.01 -3.29
C GLN A 268 13.20 1.37 -3.99
N ILE A 269 12.35 1.55 -5.02
CA ILE A 269 12.17 2.83 -5.71
C ILE A 269 11.60 3.88 -4.75
N GLU A 270 10.60 3.55 -3.94
CA GLU A 270 10.04 4.46 -2.92
C GLU A 270 11.09 4.97 -1.94
N VAL A 271 11.96 4.06 -1.46
CA VAL A 271 13.08 4.42 -0.56
C VAL A 271 14.04 5.38 -1.26
N ALA A 272 14.40 5.11 -2.52
CA ALA A 272 15.26 5.99 -3.30
C ALA A 272 14.62 7.37 -3.56
N ILE A 273 13.32 7.43 -3.87
CA ILE A 273 12.58 8.68 -4.03
C ILE A 273 12.61 9.50 -2.73
N LYS A 274 12.31 8.87 -1.59
CA LYS A 274 12.29 9.56 -0.30
C LYS A 274 13.69 10.08 0.07
N ALA A 275 14.72 9.28 -0.15
CA ALA A 275 16.11 9.70 0.05
C ALA A 275 16.47 10.91 -0.82
N LEU A 276 16.13 10.89 -2.11
CA LEU A 276 16.44 12.00 -3.02
C LEU A 276 15.68 13.28 -2.66
N LYS A 277 14.36 13.17 -2.45
CA LYS A 277 13.53 14.32 -2.04
C LYS A 277 14.10 15.00 -0.80
N THR A 278 14.48 14.21 0.20
CA THR A 278 15.09 14.71 1.43
C THR A 278 16.44 15.37 1.17
N ALA A 279 17.30 14.74 0.35
CA ALA A 279 18.62 15.26 0.02
C ALA A 279 18.59 16.59 -0.78
N GLU A 280 17.56 16.78 -1.60
CA GLU A 280 17.31 18.01 -2.37
C GLU A 280 16.43 19.03 -1.63
N GLY A 281 15.84 18.64 -0.49
CA GLY A 281 14.91 19.48 0.28
C GLY A 281 13.56 19.69 -0.40
N ILE A 282 13.15 18.76 -1.25
CA ILE A 282 11.82 18.72 -1.85
C ILE A 282 10.86 18.21 -0.77
N LYS A 283 9.97 19.09 -0.29
CA LYS A 283 8.92 18.71 0.65
C LYS A 283 7.76 18.06 -0.10
N ASP A 284 7.18 17.02 0.48
CA ASP A 284 5.91 16.49 0.00
C ASP A 284 4.82 17.56 0.22
N GLU A 285 3.83 17.65 -0.68
CA GLU A 285 2.69 18.54 -0.48
C GLU A 285 1.93 18.09 0.77
N GLU A 286 1.82 18.99 1.74
CA GLU A 286 1.04 18.81 2.96
C GLU A 286 -0.12 19.81 2.89
N LYS A 287 -1.34 19.32 3.15
CA LYS A 287 -2.52 20.16 3.34
C LYS A 287 -3.06 19.95 4.74
N THR A 288 -3.66 20.98 5.32
CA THR A 288 -4.36 20.86 6.58
C THR A 288 -5.74 20.24 6.39
N ILE A 289 -6.30 19.64 7.45
CA ILE A 289 -7.70 19.21 7.47
C ILE A 289 -8.64 20.35 7.03
N GLY A 290 -8.36 21.58 7.46
CA GLY A 290 -9.12 22.78 7.12
C GLY A 290 -9.13 23.08 5.63
N GLU A 291 -7.99 22.98 4.95
CA GLU A 291 -7.86 23.18 3.51
C GLU A 291 -8.58 22.08 2.71
N LEU A 292 -8.44 20.82 3.12
CA LEU A 292 -9.14 19.69 2.48
C LEU A 292 -10.66 19.83 2.58
N LEU A 293 -11.17 20.24 3.76
CA LEU A 293 -12.59 20.50 3.94
C LEU A 293 -13.08 21.66 3.06
N GLU A 294 -12.33 22.75 2.95
CA GLU A 294 -12.72 23.89 2.12
C GLU A 294 -12.82 23.51 0.64
N GLU A 295 -11.80 22.82 0.13
CA GLU A 295 -11.77 22.37 -1.26
C GLU A 295 -12.83 21.30 -1.56
N GLY A 296 -12.97 20.29 -0.69
CA GLY A 296 -13.99 19.25 -0.84
C GLY A 296 -15.41 19.80 -0.77
N ASN A 297 -15.69 20.71 0.17
CA ASN A 297 -16.98 21.38 0.26
C ASN A 297 -17.32 22.16 -1.00
N LYS A 298 -16.35 22.91 -1.55
CA LYS A 298 -16.54 23.67 -2.78
C LYS A 298 -16.91 22.75 -3.94
N ARG A 299 -16.13 21.69 -4.14
CA ARG A 299 -16.34 20.68 -5.19
C ARG A 299 -17.72 20.01 -5.14
N LEU A 300 -18.10 19.52 -3.96
CA LEU A 300 -19.40 18.87 -3.77
C LEU A 300 -20.57 19.85 -3.92
N LYS A 301 -20.41 21.10 -3.47
CA LYS A 301 -21.41 22.15 -3.65
C LYS A 301 -21.61 22.52 -5.12
N GLU A 302 -20.53 22.68 -5.87
CA GLU A 302 -20.57 22.96 -7.32
C GLU A 302 -21.20 21.80 -8.11
N SER A 303 -21.06 20.57 -7.61
CA SER A 303 -21.70 19.36 -8.15
C SER A 303 -23.17 19.19 -7.71
N GLY A 304 -23.76 20.16 -7.02
CA GLY A 304 -25.16 20.14 -6.59
C GLY A 304 -25.49 19.08 -5.54
N ILE A 305 -24.55 18.76 -4.64
CA ILE A 305 -24.82 17.89 -3.47
C ILE A 305 -25.37 18.76 -2.33
N ASP A 306 -26.61 18.53 -1.90
CA ASP A 306 -27.24 19.36 -0.87
C ASP A 306 -26.57 19.22 0.50
N SER A 307 -26.17 18.00 0.87
CA SER A 307 -25.50 17.67 2.13
C SER A 307 -23.98 17.87 2.10
N TYR A 308 -23.44 18.67 1.16
CA TYR A 308 -22.01 18.76 0.84
C TYR A 308 -21.09 18.90 2.06
N VAL A 309 -21.47 19.69 3.07
CA VAL A 309 -20.68 19.87 4.30
C VAL A 309 -20.55 18.59 5.10
N LEU A 310 -21.67 17.89 5.30
CA LEU A 310 -21.70 16.66 6.06
C LEU A 310 -20.97 15.55 5.30
N ASP A 311 -21.22 15.44 3.99
CA ASP A 311 -20.59 14.45 3.12
C ASP A 311 -19.07 14.62 3.15
N CYS A 312 -18.56 15.84 2.96
CA CYS A 312 -17.12 16.11 2.99
C CYS A 312 -16.47 15.72 4.33
N GLN A 313 -17.14 16.03 5.45
CA GLN A 313 -16.66 15.66 6.78
C GLN A 313 -16.60 14.15 6.99
N LEU A 314 -17.63 13.42 6.53
CA LEU A 314 -17.68 11.96 6.66
C LEU A 314 -16.67 11.27 5.74
N LEU A 315 -16.47 11.78 4.53
CA LEU A 315 -15.45 11.28 3.60
C LEU A 315 -14.04 11.45 4.17
N LEU A 316 -13.72 12.64 4.71
CA LEU A 316 -12.41 12.87 5.32
C LEU A 316 -12.24 12.06 6.61
N GLY A 317 -13.30 11.95 7.43
CA GLY A 317 -13.34 11.09 8.61
C GLY A 317 -13.03 9.63 8.29
N LYS A 318 -13.55 9.11 7.17
CA LYS A 318 -13.24 7.76 6.69
C LYS A 318 -11.76 7.57 6.37
N VAL A 319 -11.15 8.49 5.63
CA VAL A 319 -9.73 8.40 5.25
C VAL A 319 -8.83 8.44 6.48
N LEU A 320 -9.11 9.36 7.41
CA LEU A 320 -8.30 9.54 8.60
C LEU A 320 -8.64 8.54 9.72
N LYS A 321 -9.70 7.73 9.56
CA LYS A 321 -10.27 6.85 10.59
C LYS A 321 -10.59 7.62 11.88
N ARG A 322 -11.20 8.80 11.71
CA ARG A 322 -11.59 9.71 12.78
C ARG A 322 -13.07 10.04 12.70
N ASP A 323 -13.67 10.32 13.85
CA ASP A 323 -15.05 10.77 13.89
C ASP A 323 -15.18 12.23 13.39
N LYS A 324 -16.42 12.65 13.18
CA LYS A 324 -16.74 14.00 12.74
C LYS A 324 -16.25 15.08 13.73
N LEU A 325 -16.28 14.79 15.04
CA LEU A 325 -15.87 15.77 16.06
C LEU A 325 -14.38 16.10 15.95
N TYR A 326 -13.56 15.08 15.73
CA TYR A 326 -12.13 15.22 15.50
C TYR A 326 -11.85 16.09 14.27
N ILE A 327 -12.51 15.79 13.14
CA ILE A 327 -12.36 16.53 11.88
C ILE A 327 -12.68 18.02 12.05
N ILE A 328 -13.69 18.35 12.87
CA ILE A 328 -14.09 19.74 13.13
C ILE A 328 -13.11 20.46 14.06
N THR A 329 -12.54 19.75 15.05
CA THR A 329 -11.72 20.36 16.10
C THR A 329 -10.23 20.44 15.75
N HIS A 330 -9.73 19.61 14.83
CA HIS A 330 -8.30 19.49 14.48
C HIS A 330 -7.98 20.07 13.10
N ARG A 331 -8.58 21.21 12.73
CA ARG A 331 -8.46 21.76 11.37
C ARG A 331 -7.02 22.07 10.92
N GLU A 332 -6.12 22.38 11.85
CA GLU A 332 -4.72 22.73 11.56
C GLU A 332 -3.81 21.50 11.39
N GLU A 333 -4.31 20.30 11.63
CA GLU A 333 -3.53 19.06 11.48
C GLU A 333 -3.15 18.84 10.02
N LYS A 334 -1.86 18.56 9.79
CA LYS A 334 -1.30 18.33 8.46
C LYS A 334 -1.49 16.89 8.03
N ILE A 335 -1.97 16.73 6.81
CA ILE A 335 -2.26 15.45 6.18
C ILE A 335 -1.24 15.19 5.07
N GLY A 336 -0.70 13.96 5.04
CA GLY A 336 0.25 13.54 4.03
C GLY A 336 -0.39 13.22 2.68
N LYS A 337 0.40 13.27 1.60
CA LYS A 337 -0.03 13.08 0.20
C LYS A 337 -0.94 11.87 -0.03
N TYR A 338 -0.65 10.72 0.56
CA TYR A 338 -1.47 9.50 0.39
C TYR A 338 -2.93 9.71 0.83
N ASN A 339 -3.14 10.26 2.03
CA ASN A 339 -4.49 10.53 2.55
C ASN A 339 -5.18 11.66 1.76
N ILE A 340 -4.41 12.62 1.25
CA ILE A 340 -4.93 13.69 0.37
C ILE A 340 -5.50 13.08 -0.92
N GLU A 341 -4.74 12.19 -1.58
CA GLU A 341 -5.15 11.51 -2.81
C GLU A 341 -6.36 10.60 -2.57
N GLU A 342 -6.37 9.82 -1.48
CA GLU A 342 -7.51 8.98 -1.11
C GLU A 342 -8.77 9.83 -0.88
N PHE A 343 -8.65 10.94 -0.15
CA PHE A 343 -9.76 11.86 0.08
C PHE A 343 -10.35 12.41 -1.22
N TYR A 344 -9.51 12.90 -2.14
CA TYR A 344 -10.01 13.38 -3.43
C TYR A 344 -10.65 12.29 -4.26
N SER A 345 -10.13 11.06 -4.22
CA SER A 345 -10.77 9.92 -4.91
C SER A 345 -12.19 9.65 -4.39
N LEU A 346 -12.42 9.78 -3.06
CA LEU A 346 -13.76 9.63 -2.50
C LEU A 346 -14.67 10.81 -2.86
N VAL A 347 -14.13 12.04 -2.87
CA VAL A 347 -14.86 13.23 -3.31
C VAL A 347 -15.31 13.07 -4.77
N GLU A 348 -14.45 12.59 -5.66
CA GLU A 348 -14.78 12.34 -7.08
C GLU A 348 -15.93 11.34 -7.26
N LYS A 349 -15.96 10.28 -6.45
CA LYS A 349 -17.10 9.34 -6.45
C LYS A 349 -18.38 10.05 -6.05
N ARG A 350 -18.33 10.92 -5.04
CA ARG A 350 -19.51 11.64 -4.55
C ARG A 350 -19.97 12.73 -5.53
N GLU A 351 -19.06 13.41 -6.23
CA GLU A 351 -19.39 14.37 -7.30
C GLU A 351 -20.23 13.71 -8.41
N LYS A 352 -19.98 12.43 -8.70
CA LYS A 352 -20.77 11.63 -9.65
C LYS A 352 -22.12 11.16 -9.08
N LYS A 353 -22.58 11.73 -7.96
CA LYS A 353 -23.82 11.37 -7.26
C LYS A 353 -23.85 9.98 -6.63
N MET A 354 -22.74 9.24 -6.59
CA MET A 354 -22.70 7.95 -5.89
C MET A 354 -23.17 8.12 -4.44
N PRO A 355 -24.11 7.29 -3.95
CA PRO A 355 -24.62 7.38 -2.59
C PRO A 355 -23.50 7.40 -1.55
N LEU A 356 -23.54 8.35 -0.62
CA LEU A 356 -22.51 8.51 0.41
C LEU A 356 -22.29 7.21 1.18
N LYS A 357 -23.37 6.52 1.53
CA LYS A 357 -23.32 5.26 2.26
C LYS A 357 -22.49 4.21 1.50
N TYR A 358 -22.62 4.08 0.17
CA TYR A 358 -21.78 3.15 -0.62
C TYR A 358 -20.30 3.54 -0.59
N ILE A 359 -19.99 4.83 -0.64
CA ILE A 359 -18.61 5.31 -0.53
C ILE A 359 -18.05 5.00 0.86
N LEU A 360 -18.85 5.21 1.91
CA LEU A 360 -18.49 4.89 3.30
C LEU A 360 -18.49 3.39 3.60
N GLN A 361 -19.23 2.60 2.82
CA GLN A 361 -19.51 1.17 3.01
C GLN A 361 -20.19 0.85 4.35
N THR A 362 -20.96 1.79 4.87
CA THR A 362 -21.68 1.66 6.13
C THR A 362 -23.05 2.34 6.07
N CYS A 363 -24.03 1.77 6.76
CA CYS A 363 -25.35 2.34 6.98
C CYS A 363 -25.84 1.99 8.38
N GLU A 364 -26.26 2.98 9.16
CA GLU A 364 -27.01 2.74 10.38
C GLU A 364 -28.44 2.29 10.05
N PHE A 365 -28.95 1.30 10.77
CA PHE A 365 -30.34 0.83 10.74
C PHE A 365 -30.67 0.16 12.08
N MET A 366 -31.78 0.54 12.72
CA MET A 366 -32.15 0.09 14.07
C MET A 366 -31.01 0.31 15.09
N GLY A 367 -30.24 1.39 14.99
CA GLY A 367 -29.05 1.60 15.83
C GLY A 367 -27.90 0.61 15.61
N LEU A 368 -27.99 -0.27 14.60
CA LEU A 368 -26.95 -1.19 14.18
C LEU A 368 -26.21 -0.63 12.97
N GLU A 369 -24.88 -0.70 13.00
CA GLU A 369 -24.06 -0.27 11.87
C GLU A 369 -23.83 -1.42 10.88
N LEU A 370 -24.57 -1.43 9.78
CA LEU A 370 -24.49 -2.43 8.71
C LEU A 370 -23.38 -2.09 7.72
N TYR A 371 -22.61 -3.10 7.31
CA TYR A 371 -21.82 -3.02 6.08
C TYR A 371 -22.77 -3.02 4.88
N ILE A 372 -22.48 -2.18 3.90
CA ILE A 372 -23.22 -2.12 2.62
C ILE A 372 -22.25 -1.85 1.47
N LYS A 373 -22.65 -2.25 0.25
CA LYS A 373 -21.93 -1.97 -0.99
C LYS A 373 -22.92 -1.82 -2.16
N GLU A 374 -22.42 -1.33 -3.28
CA GLU A 374 -23.14 -1.30 -4.56
C GLU A 374 -23.66 -2.70 -4.93
N GLY A 375 -24.85 -2.76 -5.54
CA GLY A 375 -25.58 -4.01 -5.81
C GLY A 375 -26.53 -4.45 -4.70
N VAL A 376 -26.62 -3.72 -3.59
CA VAL A 376 -27.56 -4.00 -2.48
C VAL A 376 -28.31 -2.73 -2.10
N LEU A 377 -29.63 -2.83 -1.90
CA LEU A 377 -30.48 -1.72 -1.47
C LEU A 377 -29.95 -1.11 -0.16
N ILE A 378 -29.85 0.21 -0.11
CA ILE A 378 -29.47 0.92 1.10
C ILE A 378 -30.69 0.95 2.05
N PRO A 379 -30.59 0.40 3.28
CA PRO A 379 -31.69 0.39 4.24
C PRO A 379 -32.28 1.78 4.49
N ARG A 380 -33.60 1.84 4.53
CA ARG A 380 -34.37 3.07 4.73
C ARG A 380 -34.88 3.15 6.17
N PRO A 381 -34.92 4.34 6.80
CA PRO A 381 -35.48 4.50 8.13
C PRO A 381 -36.94 4.03 8.23
N ASP A 382 -37.74 4.23 7.19
CA ASP A 382 -39.15 3.79 7.18
C ASP A 382 -39.31 2.26 7.34
N THR A 383 -38.31 1.49 6.92
CA THR A 383 -38.26 0.02 7.06
C THR A 383 -38.14 -0.41 8.53
N GLU A 384 -37.69 0.47 9.44
CA GLU A 384 -37.61 0.17 10.87
C GLU A 384 -38.99 -0.12 11.47
N ILE A 385 -40.05 0.52 10.96
CA ILE A 385 -41.44 0.30 11.39
C ILE A 385 -41.87 -1.16 11.17
N LEU A 386 -41.38 -1.80 10.10
CA LEU A 386 -41.65 -3.22 9.83
C LEU A 386 -40.99 -4.11 10.89
N VAL A 387 -39.74 -3.81 11.24
CA VAL A 387 -38.99 -4.55 12.27
C VAL A 387 -39.68 -4.39 13.62
N GLU A 388 -40.01 -3.16 14.01
CA GLU A 388 -40.72 -2.86 15.26
C GLU A 388 -42.06 -3.61 15.35
N SER A 389 -42.87 -3.55 14.29
CA SER A 389 -44.17 -4.23 14.21
C SER A 389 -44.06 -5.75 14.37
N VAL A 390 -42.99 -6.36 13.85
CA VAL A 390 -42.72 -7.79 13.98
C VAL A 390 -42.18 -8.13 15.37
N LEU A 391 -41.30 -7.30 15.93
CA LEU A 391 -40.72 -7.49 17.27
C LEU A 391 -41.79 -7.47 18.38
N GLU A 392 -42.87 -6.70 18.20
CA GLU A 392 -44.04 -6.70 19.10
C GLU A 392 -44.82 -8.03 19.10
N LYS A 393 -44.65 -8.85 18.06
CA LYS A 393 -45.33 -10.14 17.89
C LYS A 393 -44.53 -11.33 18.39
N ILE A 394 -43.22 -11.15 18.63
CA ILE A 394 -42.33 -12.21 19.09
C ILE A 394 -42.36 -12.25 20.62
N GLU A 395 -42.97 -13.29 21.17
CA GLU A 395 -42.91 -13.62 22.60
C GLU A 395 -41.48 -14.05 22.98
N GLU A 396 -40.95 -13.59 24.12
CA GLU A 396 -39.56 -13.85 24.52
C GLU A 396 -39.27 -15.31 24.91
N GLU A 397 -40.31 -16.05 25.33
CA GLU A 397 -40.18 -17.39 25.93
C GLU A 397 -40.15 -18.54 24.91
N LYS A 398 -40.52 -18.28 23.65
CA LYS A 398 -40.70 -19.31 22.62
C LYS A 398 -39.67 -19.13 21.51
N GLU A 399 -38.97 -20.19 21.10
CA GLU A 399 -38.14 -20.13 19.90
C GLU A 399 -39.00 -19.86 18.66
N VAL A 400 -38.58 -18.91 17.83
CA VAL A 400 -39.29 -18.53 16.59
C VAL A 400 -38.39 -18.67 15.38
N GLU A 401 -38.93 -19.30 14.33
CA GLU A 401 -38.30 -19.41 13.02
C GLU A 401 -38.78 -18.26 12.13
N VAL A 402 -37.88 -17.38 11.73
CA VAL A 402 -38.16 -16.16 10.95
C VAL A 402 -37.51 -16.30 9.57
N CYS A 403 -38.23 -15.87 8.54
CA CYS A 403 -37.70 -15.74 7.18
C CYS A 403 -37.72 -14.27 6.78
N ASP A 404 -36.56 -13.69 6.52
CA ASP A 404 -36.41 -12.38 5.89
C ASP A 404 -36.23 -12.56 4.38
N LEU A 405 -37.28 -12.26 3.62
CA LEU A 405 -37.34 -12.47 2.17
C LEU A 405 -37.01 -11.19 1.41
N CYS A 406 -36.19 -11.30 0.37
CA CYS A 406 -35.57 -10.17 -0.32
C CYS A 406 -34.67 -9.38 0.64
N CYS A 407 -33.83 -10.09 1.41
CA CYS A 407 -33.16 -9.55 2.58
C CYS A 407 -32.13 -8.45 2.26
N GLY A 408 -31.59 -8.39 1.04
CA GLY A 408 -30.62 -7.38 0.62
C GLY A 408 -29.38 -7.35 1.52
N SER A 409 -29.28 -6.36 2.40
CA SER A 409 -28.18 -6.24 3.36
C SER A 409 -28.37 -7.07 4.64
N GLY A 410 -29.52 -7.73 4.77
CA GLY A 410 -29.98 -8.42 5.98
C GLY A 410 -30.53 -7.47 7.05
N ALA A 411 -30.89 -6.24 6.68
CA ALA A 411 -31.25 -5.19 7.65
C ALA A 411 -32.39 -5.61 8.58
N ILE A 412 -33.45 -6.20 8.02
CA ILE A 412 -34.66 -6.59 8.75
C ILE A 412 -34.37 -7.83 9.61
N GLY A 413 -33.96 -8.92 8.97
CA GLY A 413 -33.75 -10.21 9.64
C GLY A 413 -32.67 -10.16 10.71
N LEU A 414 -31.54 -9.48 10.45
CA LEU A 414 -30.47 -9.37 11.44
C LEU A 414 -30.85 -8.46 12.61
N SER A 415 -31.64 -7.41 12.38
CA SER A 415 -32.20 -6.61 13.47
C SER A 415 -33.10 -7.44 14.38
N ILE A 416 -33.99 -8.26 13.79
CA ILE A 416 -34.84 -9.19 14.56
C ILE A 416 -33.98 -10.17 15.37
N ALA A 417 -32.99 -10.81 14.73
CA ALA A 417 -32.06 -11.72 15.38
C ALA A 417 -31.28 -11.08 16.53
N TYR A 418 -30.89 -9.81 16.38
CA TYR A 418 -30.13 -9.06 17.37
C TYR A 418 -30.98 -8.74 18.61
N TYR A 419 -32.21 -8.25 18.40
CA TYR A 419 -33.11 -7.84 19.50
C TYR A 419 -33.92 -8.97 20.12
N ARG A 420 -34.05 -10.12 19.44
CA ARG A 420 -34.72 -11.34 19.94
C ARG A 420 -33.79 -12.52 19.88
N LYS A 421 -33.15 -12.84 21.00
CA LYS A 421 -32.18 -13.95 21.12
C LYS A 421 -32.79 -15.33 20.88
N ASN A 422 -34.11 -15.46 21.05
CA ASN A 422 -34.91 -16.65 20.79
C ASN A 422 -35.32 -16.81 19.31
N SER A 423 -34.90 -15.92 18.42
CA SER A 423 -35.18 -16.05 16.98
C SER A 423 -34.03 -16.71 16.22
N LYS A 424 -34.40 -17.58 15.28
CA LYS A 424 -33.54 -18.09 14.20
C LYS A 424 -34.04 -17.53 12.88
N VAL A 425 -33.13 -17.03 12.05
CA VAL A 425 -33.47 -16.21 10.89
C VAL A 425 -32.82 -16.76 9.62
N ASP A 426 -33.64 -17.15 8.66
CA ASP A 426 -33.20 -17.40 7.30
C ASP A 426 -33.31 -16.11 6.49
N LEU A 427 -32.20 -15.65 5.92
CA LEU A 427 -32.12 -14.46 5.08
C LEU A 427 -32.07 -14.88 3.61
N ILE A 428 -33.10 -14.57 2.85
CA ILE A 428 -33.29 -15.08 1.50
C ILE A 428 -33.19 -13.97 0.47
N ASP A 429 -32.32 -14.16 -0.52
CA ASP A 429 -32.22 -13.27 -1.68
C ASP A 429 -31.81 -14.04 -2.94
N ILE A 430 -32.08 -13.48 -4.11
CA ILE A 430 -31.78 -14.11 -5.41
C ILE A 430 -30.33 -13.85 -5.85
N ALA A 431 -29.76 -12.71 -5.46
CA ALA A 431 -28.52 -12.21 -6.01
C ALA A 431 -27.30 -12.50 -5.13
N GLU A 432 -26.13 -12.53 -5.77
CA GLU A 432 -24.84 -12.80 -5.12
C GLU A 432 -24.33 -11.62 -4.27
N ASP A 433 -24.64 -10.37 -4.66
CA ASP A 433 -24.23 -9.19 -3.91
C ASP A 433 -24.87 -9.12 -2.52
N PRO A 434 -26.20 -9.31 -2.36
CA PRO A 434 -26.86 -9.51 -1.08
C PRO A 434 -26.24 -10.61 -0.22
N ARG A 435 -25.83 -11.75 -0.81
CA ARG A 435 -25.15 -12.83 -0.08
C ARG A 435 -23.88 -12.34 0.59
N ILE A 436 -23.01 -11.66 -0.17
CA ILE A 436 -21.73 -11.15 0.34
C ILE A 436 -21.96 -10.14 1.47
N VAL A 437 -22.92 -9.22 1.30
CA VAL A 437 -23.22 -8.20 2.31
C VAL A 437 -23.81 -8.81 3.56
N THR A 438 -24.84 -9.64 3.41
CA THR A 438 -25.55 -10.27 4.52
C THR A 438 -24.62 -11.17 5.32
N CYS A 439 -23.82 -12.04 4.69
CA CYS A 439 -22.84 -12.86 5.40
C CYS A 439 -21.83 -12.02 6.20
N LYS A 440 -21.39 -10.88 5.65
CA LYS A 440 -20.48 -9.97 6.38
C LYS A 440 -21.17 -9.31 7.57
N ASN A 441 -22.46 -8.98 7.46
CA ASN A 441 -23.24 -8.44 8.57
C ASN A 441 -23.58 -9.50 9.63
N ILE A 442 -23.85 -10.74 9.25
CA ILE A 442 -24.00 -11.88 10.18
C ILE A 442 -22.76 -11.97 11.07
N SER A 443 -21.56 -11.97 10.47
CA SER A 443 -20.32 -12.04 11.25
C SER A 443 -20.02 -10.78 12.04
N ARG A 444 -20.38 -9.60 11.52
CA ARG A 444 -20.22 -8.32 12.22
C ARG A 444 -21.00 -8.31 13.55
N PHE A 445 -22.16 -8.95 13.59
CA PHE A 445 -23.01 -9.02 14.79
C PHE A 445 -22.92 -10.34 15.56
N SER A 446 -22.03 -11.25 15.13
CA SER A 446 -21.82 -12.56 15.76
C SER A 446 -23.11 -13.40 15.85
N LEU A 447 -23.83 -13.50 14.72
CA LEU A 447 -25.13 -14.16 14.60
C LEU A 447 -25.07 -15.50 13.85
N GLU A 448 -23.88 -16.05 13.59
CA GLU A 448 -23.68 -17.26 12.76
C GLU A 448 -24.48 -18.49 13.22
N GLU A 449 -24.76 -18.62 14.52
CA GLU A 449 -25.51 -19.75 15.08
C GLU A 449 -27.04 -19.62 14.87
N ARG A 450 -27.52 -18.42 14.54
CA ARG A 450 -28.96 -18.09 14.48
C ARG A 450 -29.37 -17.38 13.20
N ALA A 451 -28.45 -17.10 12.29
CA ALA A 451 -28.72 -16.43 11.03
C ALA A 451 -27.98 -17.12 9.89
N GLU A 452 -28.72 -17.53 8.85
CA GLU A 452 -28.18 -18.19 7.66
C GLU A 452 -28.67 -17.49 6.40
N PHE A 453 -27.80 -17.34 5.41
CA PHE A 453 -28.20 -16.84 4.09
C PHE A 453 -28.56 -17.99 3.16
N ILE A 454 -29.69 -17.87 2.44
CA ILE A 454 -30.15 -18.85 1.46
C ILE A 454 -30.35 -18.15 0.11
N GLN A 455 -29.63 -18.58 -0.92
CA GLN A 455 -29.84 -18.06 -2.27
C GLN A 455 -31.07 -18.73 -2.91
N SER A 456 -32.12 -17.95 -3.21
CA SER A 456 -33.38 -18.47 -3.77
C SER A 456 -34.16 -17.39 -4.54
N ASP A 457 -34.89 -17.80 -5.57
CA ASP A 457 -35.96 -17.00 -6.16
C ASP A 457 -37.20 -17.14 -5.27
N LEU A 458 -37.41 -16.10 -4.44
CA LEU A 458 -38.42 -16.08 -3.39
C LEU A 458 -38.36 -17.36 -2.51
N LEU A 459 -39.49 -18.00 -2.22
CA LEU A 459 -39.56 -19.10 -1.27
C LEU A 459 -39.30 -20.48 -1.91
N LYS A 460 -38.93 -20.53 -3.20
CA LYS A 460 -38.77 -21.79 -3.94
C LYS A 460 -37.83 -22.79 -3.27
N GLU A 461 -36.65 -22.36 -2.81
CA GLU A 461 -35.68 -23.29 -2.24
C GLU A 461 -36.12 -23.79 -0.85
N VAL A 462 -36.66 -22.90 -0.02
CA VAL A 462 -37.15 -23.28 1.32
C VAL A 462 -38.39 -24.17 1.28
N ILE A 463 -39.22 -24.03 0.24
CA ILE A 463 -40.30 -24.99 -0.07
C ILE A 463 -39.72 -26.38 -0.36
N LYS A 464 -38.68 -26.48 -1.21
CA LYS A 464 -38.02 -27.77 -1.52
C LYS A 464 -37.38 -28.40 -0.28
N MET A 465 -36.76 -27.57 0.57
CA MET A 465 -36.16 -28.00 1.84
C MET A 465 -37.22 -28.35 2.90
N GLN A 466 -38.51 -28.12 2.63
CA GLN A 466 -39.62 -28.33 3.55
C GLN A 466 -39.46 -27.55 4.87
N LYS A 467 -38.78 -26.41 4.84
CA LYS A 467 -38.67 -25.51 6.01
C LYS A 467 -40.06 -24.94 6.36
N ARG A 468 -40.21 -24.55 7.63
CA ARG A 468 -41.45 -23.95 8.17
C ARG A 468 -41.14 -22.78 9.08
N TYR A 469 -41.83 -21.65 8.87
CA TYR A 469 -41.58 -20.40 9.59
C TYR A 469 -42.77 -19.99 10.45
N ASP A 470 -42.48 -19.43 11.62
CA ASP A 470 -43.47 -18.73 12.43
C ASP A 470 -43.76 -17.33 11.86
N ILE A 471 -42.75 -16.70 11.25
CA ILE A 471 -42.86 -15.34 10.70
C ILE A 471 -42.14 -15.27 9.35
N ILE A 472 -42.79 -14.70 8.35
CA ILE A 472 -42.17 -14.26 7.10
C ILE A 472 -42.28 -12.74 7.04
N VAL A 473 -41.15 -12.07 6.86
CA VAL A 473 -41.06 -10.63 6.71
C VAL A 473 -40.39 -10.32 5.38
N SER A 474 -40.81 -9.25 4.70
CA SER A 474 -40.19 -8.86 3.44
C SER A 474 -40.36 -7.38 3.16
N ASN A 475 -39.29 -6.76 2.64
CA ASN A 475 -39.37 -5.52 1.88
C ASN A 475 -39.13 -5.87 0.40
N PRO A 476 -40.17 -6.33 -0.32
CA PRO A 476 -40.01 -6.74 -1.71
C PRO A 476 -39.95 -5.51 -2.64
N PRO A 477 -39.45 -5.66 -3.87
CA PRO A 477 -39.54 -4.61 -4.87
C PRO A 477 -41.01 -4.25 -5.16
N TYR A 478 -41.38 -2.98 -4.97
CA TYR A 478 -42.77 -2.50 -5.04
C TYR A 478 -42.99 -1.30 -5.96
N ILE A 479 -41.93 -0.74 -6.55
CA ILE A 479 -42.03 0.47 -7.37
C ILE A 479 -42.53 0.09 -8.77
N ARG A 480 -43.54 0.81 -9.25
CA ARG A 480 -44.06 0.65 -10.62
C ARG A 480 -43.01 1.04 -11.65
N ASN A 481 -42.95 0.29 -12.76
CA ASN A 481 -41.95 0.50 -13.82
C ASN A 481 -41.96 1.90 -14.44
N ASP A 482 -43.12 2.55 -14.50
CA ASP A 482 -43.28 3.92 -15.02
C ASP A 482 -42.77 5.00 -14.04
N VAL A 483 -42.69 4.69 -12.75
CA VAL A 483 -42.20 5.60 -11.71
C VAL A 483 -40.66 5.58 -11.61
N ILE A 484 -39.99 4.45 -11.91
CA ILE A 484 -38.53 4.30 -11.77
C ILE A 484 -37.72 5.40 -12.49
N PRO A 485 -38.06 5.84 -13.73
CA PRO A 485 -37.33 6.93 -14.38
C PRO A 485 -37.39 8.27 -13.64
N THR A 486 -38.41 8.47 -12.80
CA THR A 486 -38.64 9.72 -12.04
C THR A 486 -37.96 9.74 -10.68
N LEU A 487 -37.32 8.64 -10.26
CA LEU A 487 -36.59 8.56 -9.00
C LEU A 487 -35.38 9.51 -9.01
N MET A 488 -34.91 9.85 -7.80
CA MET A 488 -33.68 10.61 -7.60
C MET A 488 -32.51 9.91 -8.32
N GLU A 489 -31.59 10.71 -8.88
CA GLU A 489 -30.49 10.23 -9.73
C GLU A 489 -29.62 9.19 -9.00
N ASP A 490 -29.35 9.40 -7.71
CA ASP A 490 -28.57 8.47 -6.91
C ASP A 490 -29.25 7.09 -6.75
N VAL A 491 -30.56 7.06 -6.55
CA VAL A 491 -31.35 5.82 -6.48
C VAL A 491 -31.44 5.15 -7.86
N ARG A 492 -31.78 5.93 -8.89
CA ARG A 492 -32.00 5.39 -10.24
C ARG A 492 -30.73 4.82 -10.87
N GLU A 493 -29.59 5.48 -10.67
CA GLU A 493 -28.34 5.11 -11.34
C GLU A 493 -27.51 4.08 -10.53
N TYR A 494 -27.59 4.08 -9.19
CA TYR A 494 -26.70 3.26 -8.35
C TYR A 494 -27.39 2.13 -7.57
N GLU A 495 -28.68 2.22 -7.26
CA GLU A 495 -29.36 1.13 -6.56
C GLU A 495 -29.82 0.05 -7.55
N PRO A 496 -29.74 -1.24 -7.18
CA PRO A 496 -30.01 -2.34 -8.09
C PRO A 496 -31.47 -2.32 -8.56
N HIS A 497 -31.69 -2.27 -9.87
CA HIS A 497 -33.03 -2.24 -10.46
C HIS A 497 -33.92 -3.41 -9.99
N LEU A 498 -33.32 -4.59 -9.77
CA LEU A 498 -33.98 -5.78 -9.23
C LEU A 498 -34.58 -5.55 -7.84
N ALA A 499 -34.01 -4.65 -7.02
CA ALA A 499 -34.54 -4.31 -5.70
C ALA A 499 -35.65 -3.24 -5.76
N LEU A 500 -35.85 -2.57 -6.90
CA LEU A 500 -36.80 -1.47 -7.05
C LEU A 500 -38.08 -1.89 -7.78
N SER A 501 -37.95 -2.59 -8.91
CA SER A 501 -39.07 -2.86 -9.82
C SER A 501 -40.03 -3.92 -9.30
N GLY A 502 -41.26 -3.51 -8.97
CA GLY A 502 -42.38 -4.37 -8.63
C GLY A 502 -43.28 -4.77 -9.82
N GLY A 503 -42.91 -4.40 -11.04
CA GLY A 503 -43.69 -4.64 -12.27
C GLY A 503 -44.54 -3.45 -12.72
N GLU A 504 -45.59 -3.73 -13.51
CA GLU A 504 -46.47 -2.68 -14.08
C GLU A 504 -47.30 -1.97 -13.00
N ASP A 505 -47.85 -2.72 -12.05
CA ASP A 505 -48.67 -2.20 -10.95
C ASP A 505 -47.94 -2.17 -9.60
N GLY A 506 -46.69 -2.66 -9.56
CA GLY A 506 -45.90 -2.73 -8.33
C GLY A 506 -46.28 -3.89 -7.40
N LEU A 507 -47.23 -4.75 -7.79
CA LEU A 507 -47.81 -5.77 -6.92
C LEU A 507 -47.38 -7.22 -7.23
N ASN A 508 -46.53 -7.43 -8.23
CA ASN A 508 -46.16 -8.78 -8.69
C ASN A 508 -45.53 -9.64 -7.60
N PHE A 509 -44.63 -9.07 -6.79
CA PHE A 509 -43.97 -9.80 -5.73
C PHE A 509 -44.92 -10.13 -4.58
N TYR A 510 -45.79 -9.20 -4.16
CA TYR A 510 -46.80 -9.49 -3.14
C TYR A 510 -47.67 -10.69 -3.53
N ARG A 511 -48.18 -10.73 -4.76
CA ARG A 511 -49.00 -11.85 -5.24
C ARG A 511 -48.29 -13.20 -5.15
N ARG A 512 -47.02 -13.25 -5.59
CA ARG A 512 -46.22 -14.48 -5.54
C ARG A 512 -45.89 -14.89 -4.12
N ILE A 513 -45.44 -13.96 -3.27
CA ILE A 513 -45.05 -14.26 -1.90
C ILE A 513 -46.27 -14.70 -1.07
N ILE A 514 -47.43 -14.05 -1.23
CA ILE A 514 -48.66 -14.44 -0.53
C ILE A 514 -49.06 -15.88 -0.91
N GLU A 515 -48.94 -16.28 -2.18
CA GLU A 515 -49.24 -17.65 -2.60
C GLU A 515 -48.21 -18.66 -2.06
N GLU A 516 -46.91 -18.38 -2.25
CA GLU A 516 -45.82 -19.29 -1.85
C GLU A 516 -45.69 -19.42 -0.32
N SER A 517 -45.98 -18.34 0.44
CA SER A 517 -45.87 -18.31 1.91
C SER A 517 -46.81 -19.30 2.59
N LYS A 518 -47.98 -19.59 2.01
CA LYS A 518 -48.92 -20.57 2.55
C LYS A 518 -48.35 -21.98 2.63
N LEU A 519 -47.34 -22.29 1.83
CA LEU A 519 -46.70 -23.61 1.81
C LEU A 519 -45.65 -23.77 2.92
N VAL A 520 -45.18 -22.67 3.49
CA VAL A 520 -44.06 -22.64 4.46
C VAL A 520 -44.41 -21.98 5.79
N LEU A 521 -45.48 -21.20 5.88
CA LEU A 521 -45.95 -20.66 7.17
C LEU A 521 -46.55 -21.77 8.03
N LYS A 522 -46.24 -21.73 9.33
CA LYS A 522 -46.90 -22.54 10.35
C LYS A 522 -48.34 -22.04 10.57
N VAL A 523 -49.14 -22.85 11.27
CA VAL A 523 -50.49 -22.44 11.70
C VAL A 523 -50.38 -21.20 12.58
N ASN A 524 -51.19 -20.17 12.30
CA ASN A 524 -51.11 -18.83 12.93
C ASN A 524 -49.77 -18.11 12.68
N GLY A 525 -49.02 -18.52 11.66
CA GLY A 525 -47.80 -17.83 11.26
C GLY A 525 -48.09 -16.45 10.67
N ILE A 526 -47.15 -15.52 10.86
CA ILE A 526 -47.30 -14.11 10.48
C ILE A 526 -46.65 -13.86 9.13
N LEU A 527 -47.33 -13.11 8.27
CA LEU A 527 -46.77 -12.51 7.06
C LEU A 527 -46.81 -10.99 7.19
N ALA A 528 -45.65 -10.34 7.05
CA ALA A 528 -45.50 -8.89 7.16
C ALA A 528 -44.72 -8.32 5.97
N PHE A 529 -45.22 -7.24 5.39
CA PHE A 529 -44.61 -6.56 4.24
C PHE A 529 -44.34 -5.10 4.53
N GLU A 530 -43.22 -4.57 4.02
CA GLU A 530 -43.14 -3.15 3.65
C GLU A 530 -43.89 -2.93 2.33
N ILE A 531 -44.58 -1.80 2.23
CA ILE A 531 -45.37 -1.38 1.08
C ILE A 531 -45.08 0.06 0.65
N GLY A 532 -45.39 0.36 -0.61
CA GLY A 532 -45.56 1.74 -1.06
C GLY A 532 -46.75 2.40 -0.36
N TYR A 533 -46.67 3.72 -0.16
CA TYR A 533 -47.66 4.50 0.59
C TYR A 533 -49.09 4.46 0.02
N ASP A 534 -49.24 4.08 -1.25
CA ASP A 534 -50.50 3.98 -1.98
C ASP A 534 -51.01 2.53 -2.13
N GLN A 535 -50.28 1.53 -1.62
CA GLN A 535 -50.55 0.10 -1.87
C GLN A 535 -51.24 -0.63 -0.71
N GLY A 536 -51.52 0.05 0.41
CA GLY A 536 -52.05 -0.55 1.64
C GLY A 536 -53.30 -1.39 1.46
N VAL A 537 -54.32 -0.82 0.82
CA VAL A 537 -55.61 -1.48 0.61
C VAL A 537 -55.47 -2.67 -0.35
N ASP A 538 -54.69 -2.52 -1.42
CA ASP A 538 -54.51 -3.57 -2.43
C ASP A 538 -53.81 -4.79 -1.83
N VAL A 539 -52.71 -4.59 -1.09
CA VAL A 539 -51.97 -5.68 -0.44
C VAL A 539 -52.81 -6.33 0.66
N GLN A 540 -53.57 -5.53 1.43
CA GLN A 540 -54.51 -6.07 2.42
C GLN A 540 -55.56 -6.99 1.76
N ASN A 541 -56.15 -6.56 0.65
CA ASN A 541 -57.14 -7.37 -0.07
C ASN A 541 -56.52 -8.66 -0.62
N LEU A 542 -55.32 -8.61 -1.21
CA LEU A 542 -54.61 -9.80 -1.68
C LEU A 542 -54.36 -10.83 -0.56
N MET A 543 -54.02 -10.37 0.64
CA MET A 543 -53.84 -11.25 1.80
C MET A 543 -55.18 -11.86 2.25
N LEU A 544 -56.23 -11.05 2.38
CA LEU A 544 -57.56 -11.52 2.79
C LEU A 544 -58.13 -12.56 1.81
N GLU A 545 -58.03 -12.31 0.50
CA GLU A 545 -58.47 -13.24 -0.55
C GLU A 545 -57.76 -14.60 -0.49
N LYS A 546 -56.55 -14.64 0.07
CA LYS A 546 -55.71 -15.84 0.17
C LYS A 546 -55.83 -16.57 1.52
N GLY A 547 -56.70 -16.09 2.41
CA GLY A 547 -57.02 -16.75 3.69
C GLY A 547 -56.23 -16.24 4.89
N PHE A 548 -55.54 -15.11 4.76
CA PHE A 548 -54.95 -14.44 5.92
C PHE A 548 -56.04 -13.71 6.71
N ILE A 549 -55.92 -13.72 8.03
CA ILE A 549 -56.82 -13.04 8.96
C ILE A 549 -56.08 -11.93 9.72
N ASN A 550 -56.84 -11.12 10.46
CA ASN A 550 -56.30 -10.03 11.28
C ASN A 550 -55.40 -9.06 10.51
N VAL A 551 -55.64 -8.90 9.20
CA VAL A 551 -54.79 -8.11 8.31
C VAL A 551 -54.92 -6.62 8.64
N LYS A 552 -53.81 -6.00 9.06
CA LYS A 552 -53.74 -4.59 9.46
C LYS A 552 -52.77 -3.82 8.60
N ILE A 553 -53.11 -2.56 8.35
CA ILE A 553 -52.23 -1.57 7.74
C ILE A 553 -51.68 -0.70 8.88
N ILE A 554 -50.36 -0.63 8.99
CA ILE A 554 -49.64 0.17 9.96
C ILE A 554 -48.98 1.33 9.23
N LYS A 555 -49.09 2.51 9.83
CA LYS A 555 -48.56 3.76 9.29
C LYS A 555 -47.16 4.05 9.82
N ASP A 556 -46.34 4.69 9.00
CA ASP A 556 -45.06 5.24 9.44
C ASP A 556 -45.23 6.53 10.28
N LEU A 557 -44.11 7.09 10.74
CA LEU A 557 -44.09 8.34 11.53
C LEU A 557 -44.60 9.56 10.75
N ALA A 558 -44.66 9.48 9.41
CA ALA A 558 -45.26 10.49 8.56
C ALA A 558 -46.76 10.25 8.29
N TYR A 559 -47.37 9.27 8.97
CA TYR A 559 -48.77 8.85 8.84
C TYR A 559 -49.14 8.24 7.46
N LEU A 560 -48.14 7.84 6.68
CA LEU A 560 -48.33 7.14 5.41
C LEU A 560 -48.42 5.63 5.66
N ASP A 561 -49.20 4.92 4.84
CA ASP A 561 -49.29 3.46 4.94
C ASP A 561 -47.92 2.86 4.63
N ARG A 562 -47.40 1.98 5.49
CA ARG A 562 -46.03 1.47 5.34
C ARG A 562 -45.91 -0.03 5.49
N VAL A 563 -46.70 -0.61 6.38
CA VAL A 563 -46.62 -2.04 6.68
C VAL A 563 -47.99 -2.68 6.57
N VAL A 564 -48.06 -3.84 5.93
CA VAL A 564 -49.24 -4.72 5.98
C VAL A 564 -48.84 -6.02 6.66
N ILE A 565 -49.58 -6.39 7.71
CA ILE A 565 -49.30 -7.57 8.53
C ILE A 565 -50.58 -8.39 8.73
N GLY A 566 -50.48 -9.71 8.63
CA GLY A 566 -51.60 -10.63 8.84
C GLY A 566 -51.14 -12.03 9.24
N GLU A 567 -52.10 -12.86 9.64
CA GLU A 567 -51.85 -14.21 10.17
C GLU A 567 -52.47 -15.26 9.26
N LEU A 568 -51.75 -16.35 8.97
CA LEU A 568 -52.30 -17.47 8.21
C LEU A 568 -53.20 -18.31 9.11
N LYS A 569 -54.51 -18.25 8.86
CA LYS A 569 -55.46 -19.20 9.45
C LYS A 569 -55.49 -20.46 8.60
N VAL A 570 -55.37 -21.61 9.24
CA VAL A 570 -55.64 -22.89 8.59
C VAL A 570 -57.07 -23.29 8.98
N ASP A 571 -57.90 -23.59 7.97
CA ASP A 571 -59.23 -24.17 8.15
C ASP A 571 -59.17 -25.63 8.61
#